data_AF-A0A399X1R4-F1
#
_entry.id   AF-A0A399X1R4-F1
#
_cell.length_a   1.000
_cell.length_b   1.000
_cell.length_c   1.000
_cell.angle_alpha   90.00
_cell.angle_beta   90.00
_cell.angle_gamma   90.00
#
_symmetry.space_group_name_H-M   'P 1'
#
loop_
_entity.id
_entity.type
_entity.pdbx_description
1 polymer ?
#
loop_
_entity_poly.entity_id
_entity_poly.type
_entity_poly.pdbx_seq_one_letter_code
_entity_poly.pdbx_strand_id
1 'polypeptide(L)'
;MAIGLVVGALLAMFWHTRSRSLLLHSLDRDVVTELSMQHPLMEDKGPIPIPRQFAKMSHAETLEFGSRMSMRLAERRALPLTEEDFEISNAFLTEAEKKDPTNALWPQLRASIYVRMMNYQEAAVAWLRAARKDHWSDGSRTRMIKLWDQVAAHTGTRLSYQGLLAMQLKTAASAQLILRVQRLIRSYSPPTADEIRLRYASLINFGLLRDGSRSLRIGRLANQLCLAAAAPQFPASGESGTKAIERVRGQFVVEVRRTLGDEAGDRAGREIARAVAWSALLEEETTIQSKIQTTTVTALGSNSLPSVLFVASILFLTGGLIGSALTALLGNTPHPDRRVIVGVGGLIAIGALLVSDAILVFVWALALTAFLLVPVHAAKVAPTPLNSFNSLTLGIIGATAYGLALLWAFSITPSAHVASERSVYVSGLVARPEIWSSLSFVVASMLIPCSVPWARIKSRPLLRVVGESYSRVGLTFGMIGILLTAILTPLCVYVDDRTQPVIESWILNEPRAFRMEQPR
;
A
#
# COMPACT_ATOMS: atom_id res chain seq x y z
N MET A 1 23.73 -23.79 25.74
CA MET A 1 24.49 -22.94 24.81
C MET A 1 23.60 -22.35 23.71
N ALA A 2 22.90 -23.16 22.90
CA ALA A 2 22.06 -22.68 21.78
C ALA A 2 20.93 -21.70 22.20
N ILE A 3 20.23 -21.96 23.30
CA ILE A 3 19.16 -21.05 23.80
C ILE A 3 19.75 -19.68 24.18
N GLY A 4 20.91 -19.64 24.84
CA GLY A 4 21.57 -18.39 25.22
C GLY A 4 22.01 -17.56 24.02
N LEU A 5 22.50 -18.21 22.95
CA LEU A 5 22.82 -17.55 21.67
C LEU A 5 21.59 -16.91 21.03
N VAL A 6 20.46 -17.64 20.99
CA VAL A 6 19.21 -17.16 20.42
C VAL A 6 18.64 -15.96 21.21
N VAL A 7 18.64 -16.05 22.54
CA VAL A 7 18.21 -14.94 23.41
C VAL A 7 19.14 -13.74 23.26
N GLY A 8 20.47 -13.96 23.22
CA GLY A 8 21.44 -12.89 22.99
C GLY A 8 21.25 -12.21 21.63
N ALA A 9 20.99 -12.97 20.59
CA ALA A 9 20.68 -12.44 19.26
C ALA A 9 19.40 -11.59 19.27
N LEU A 10 18.31 -12.08 19.89
CA LEU A 10 17.08 -11.31 20.05
C LEU A 10 17.31 -10.00 20.79
N LEU A 11 18.02 -10.04 21.92
CA LEU A 11 18.34 -8.83 22.70
C LEU A 11 19.17 -7.83 21.87
N ALA A 12 20.14 -8.32 21.11
CA ALA A 12 20.92 -7.48 20.19
C ALA A 12 20.03 -6.86 19.08
N MET A 13 19.08 -7.63 18.54
CA MET A 13 18.11 -7.11 17.56
C MET A 13 17.15 -6.09 18.17
N PHE A 14 16.74 -6.25 19.43
CA PHE A 14 15.94 -5.25 20.14
C PHE A 14 16.72 -3.96 20.41
N TRP A 15 18.04 -4.06 20.57
CA TRP A 15 18.92 -2.90 20.73
C TRP A 15 19.18 -2.16 19.42
N HIS A 16 19.19 -2.87 18.29
CA HIS A 16 19.38 -2.29 16.97
C HIS A 16 18.07 -1.68 16.42
N THR A 17 18.02 -0.35 16.27
CA THR A 17 16.79 0.41 15.93
C THR A 17 16.02 -0.16 14.74
N ARG A 18 16.73 -0.55 13.66
CA ARG A 18 16.09 -1.12 12.46
C ARG A 18 15.54 -2.53 12.65
N SER A 19 16.22 -3.34 13.43
CA SER A 19 15.75 -4.71 13.68
C SER A 19 14.55 -4.66 14.62
N ARG A 20 14.57 -3.76 15.61
CA ARG A 20 13.46 -3.50 16.51
C ARG A 20 12.19 -3.08 15.77
N SER A 21 12.26 -2.11 14.85
CA SER A 21 11.08 -1.67 14.08
C SER A 21 10.46 -2.80 13.25
N LEU A 22 11.29 -3.69 12.69
CA LEU A 22 10.81 -4.86 11.94
C LEU A 22 10.19 -5.94 12.84
N LEU A 23 10.70 -6.11 14.06
CA LEU A 23 10.17 -7.08 15.03
C LEU A 23 8.87 -6.63 15.68
N LEU A 24 8.68 -5.31 15.83
CA LEU A 24 7.51 -4.72 16.46
C LEU A 24 6.44 -4.26 15.46
N HIS A 25 6.67 -4.45 14.15
CA HIS A 25 5.84 -3.94 13.07
C HIS A 25 4.34 -4.31 13.19
N SER A 26 4.02 -5.52 13.65
CA SER A 26 2.63 -5.96 13.87
C SER A 26 1.92 -5.28 15.05
N LEU A 27 2.67 -4.59 15.92
CA LEU A 27 2.13 -3.84 17.05
C LEU A 27 1.85 -2.37 16.70
N ASP A 28 2.42 -1.85 15.61
CA ASP A 28 2.30 -0.44 15.18
C ASP A 28 1.11 -0.18 14.22
N ARG A 29 0.05 -1.01 14.30
CA ARG A 29 -1.09 -0.98 13.35
C ARG A 29 -1.78 0.37 13.27
N ASP A 30 -1.97 1.02 14.42
CA ASP A 30 -2.82 2.20 14.53
C ASP A 30 -2.15 3.44 13.94
N VAL A 31 -0.82 3.55 14.07
CA VAL A 31 -0.03 4.71 13.59
C VAL A 31 -0.18 4.92 12.09
N VAL A 32 -0.03 3.85 11.31
CA VAL A 32 -0.05 3.96 9.84
C VAL A 32 -1.46 4.23 9.32
N THR A 33 -2.46 3.62 9.97
CA THR A 33 -3.87 3.80 9.65
C THR A 33 -4.33 5.21 10.01
N GLU A 34 -3.92 5.71 11.18
CA GLU A 34 -4.24 7.05 11.65
C GLU A 34 -3.55 8.12 10.80
N LEU A 35 -2.25 7.98 10.52
CA LEU A 35 -1.51 8.94 9.68
C LEU A 35 -1.98 8.94 8.22
N SER A 36 -2.40 7.79 7.67
CA SER A 36 -2.95 7.72 6.33
C SER A 36 -4.35 8.34 6.26
N MET A 37 -5.23 8.05 7.23
CA MET A 37 -6.58 8.61 7.30
C MET A 37 -6.57 10.11 7.58
N GLN A 38 -5.70 10.59 8.47
CA GLN A 38 -5.53 12.00 8.78
C GLN A 38 -4.82 12.77 7.67
N HIS A 39 -4.22 12.09 6.67
CA HIS A 39 -3.57 12.80 5.58
C HIS A 39 -4.64 13.57 4.81
N PRO A 40 -4.53 14.90 4.69
CA PRO A 40 -5.65 15.73 4.28
C PRO A 40 -5.92 15.72 2.75
N LEU A 41 -5.42 14.72 2.04
CA LEU A 41 -5.82 14.33 0.68
C LEU A 41 -6.73 13.09 0.66
N MET A 42 -6.76 12.30 1.74
CA MET A 42 -7.64 11.14 1.91
C MET A 42 -9.01 11.54 2.48
N GLU A 43 -9.07 12.65 3.23
CA GLU A 43 -10.27 13.02 4.01
C GLU A 43 -11.09 14.20 3.42
N ASP A 44 -10.66 14.84 2.34
CA ASP A 44 -11.07 16.23 2.10
C ASP A 44 -12.47 16.43 1.49
N LYS A 45 -13.47 16.55 2.37
CA LYS A 45 -14.79 17.17 2.14
C LYS A 45 -14.89 18.64 2.64
N GLY A 46 -13.79 19.25 3.07
CA GLY A 46 -13.81 20.61 3.66
C GLY A 46 -14.12 21.73 2.64
N PRO A 47 -14.43 22.96 3.08
CA PRO A 47 -14.57 24.11 2.18
C PRO A 47 -13.23 24.53 1.55
N ILE A 48 -13.26 25.35 0.49
CA ILE A 48 -12.06 25.99 -0.07
C ILE A 48 -11.66 27.10 0.94
N PRO A 49 -10.49 27.07 1.60
CA PRO A 49 -10.04 28.08 2.56
C PRO A 49 -10.03 29.49 1.96
N ILE A 50 -10.18 30.47 2.87
CA ILE A 50 -10.50 31.87 2.54
C ILE A 50 -9.25 32.66 2.07
N PRO A 51 -9.38 33.60 1.11
CA PRO A 51 -8.26 34.27 0.44
C PRO A 51 -7.17 34.95 1.27
N ARG A 52 -7.48 35.45 2.47
CA ARG A 52 -6.51 36.19 3.31
C ARG A 52 -5.34 35.33 3.80
N GLN A 53 -5.43 34.00 3.68
CA GLN A 53 -4.36 33.08 4.08
C GLN A 53 -3.38 32.76 2.94
N PHE A 54 -3.75 32.98 1.67
CA PHE A 54 -2.95 32.52 0.51
C PHE A 54 -1.60 33.20 0.40
N ALA A 55 -1.51 34.50 0.69
CA ALA A 55 -0.25 35.25 0.65
C ALA A 55 0.79 34.69 1.65
N LYS A 56 0.35 34.13 2.78
CA LYS A 56 1.22 33.61 3.84
C LYS A 56 1.62 32.14 3.66
N MET A 57 0.95 31.40 2.77
CA MET A 57 1.27 29.99 2.52
C MET A 57 2.70 29.82 1.99
N SER A 58 3.42 28.83 2.53
CA SER A 58 4.66 28.34 1.94
C SER A 58 4.41 27.78 0.53
N HIS A 59 5.48 27.63 -0.24
CA HIS A 59 5.39 27.04 -1.59
C HIS A 59 4.82 25.62 -1.56
N ALA A 60 5.19 24.82 -0.56
CA ALA A 60 4.69 23.45 -0.39
C ALA A 60 3.17 23.43 -0.10
N GLU A 61 2.69 24.31 0.79
CA GLU A 61 1.26 24.44 1.08
C GLU A 61 0.48 24.93 -0.15
N THR A 62 1.07 25.82 -0.95
CA THR A 62 0.47 26.30 -2.20
C THR A 62 0.28 25.15 -3.20
N LEU A 63 1.28 24.29 -3.39
CA LEU A 63 1.19 23.11 -4.25
C LEU A 63 0.20 22.07 -3.73
N GLU A 64 0.18 21.82 -2.42
CA GLU A 64 -0.79 20.93 -1.78
C GLU A 64 -2.22 21.43 -2.02
N PHE A 65 -2.44 22.73 -1.85
CA PHE A 65 -3.72 23.35 -2.08
C PHE A 65 -4.17 23.26 -3.54
N GLY A 66 -3.26 23.57 -4.48
CA GLY A 66 -3.52 23.41 -5.91
C GLY A 66 -3.92 21.98 -6.28
N SER A 67 -3.26 20.98 -5.69
CA SER A 67 -3.61 19.57 -5.88
C SER A 67 -5.01 19.24 -5.34
N ARG A 68 -5.36 19.68 -4.14
CA ARG A 68 -6.71 19.45 -3.57
C ARG A 68 -7.79 20.09 -4.42
N MET A 69 -7.57 21.33 -4.83
CA MET A 69 -8.49 22.03 -5.71
C MET A 69 -8.68 21.27 -7.03
N SER A 70 -7.59 20.74 -7.62
CA SER A 70 -7.68 19.92 -8.83
C SER A 70 -8.50 18.64 -8.64
N MET A 71 -8.40 17.98 -7.47
CA MET A 71 -9.19 16.79 -7.12
C MET A 71 -10.67 17.13 -7.05
N ARG A 72 -11.03 18.19 -6.31
CA ARG A 72 -12.42 18.66 -6.22
C ARG A 72 -12.98 19.05 -7.58
N LEU A 73 -12.19 19.77 -8.39
CA LEU A 73 -12.55 20.13 -9.76
C LEU A 73 -12.56 18.92 -10.71
N ALA A 74 -11.89 17.80 -10.43
CA ALA A 74 -12.00 16.60 -11.25
C ALA A 74 -13.28 15.81 -10.93
N GLU A 75 -13.63 15.73 -9.66
CA GLU A 75 -14.77 14.99 -9.09
C GLU A 75 -16.12 15.64 -9.35
N ARG A 76 -16.25 16.96 -9.13
CA ARG A 76 -17.50 17.71 -9.39
C ARG A 76 -17.75 17.81 -10.89
N ARG A 77 -18.29 16.78 -11.54
CA ARG A 77 -18.45 16.73 -13.01
C ARG A 77 -19.41 17.78 -13.58
N ALA A 78 -20.33 18.31 -12.78
CA ALA A 78 -21.36 19.25 -13.25
C ALA A 78 -20.89 20.73 -13.19
N LEU A 79 -21.39 21.51 -14.15
CA LEU A 79 -21.31 22.97 -14.28
C LEU A 79 -22.54 23.64 -13.66
N PRO A 80 -22.48 24.94 -13.33
CA PRO A 80 -21.29 25.82 -13.23
C PRO A 80 -20.72 25.91 -11.80
N LEU A 81 -19.54 26.52 -11.64
CA LEU A 81 -19.06 26.96 -10.32
C LEU A 81 -19.95 28.11 -9.82
N THR A 82 -20.10 28.25 -8.50
CA THR A 82 -20.67 29.48 -7.93
C THR A 82 -19.70 30.65 -8.18
N GLU A 83 -20.24 31.87 -8.26
CA GLU A 83 -19.42 33.07 -8.45
C GLU A 83 -18.40 33.23 -7.31
N GLU A 84 -18.81 32.96 -6.08
CA GLU A 84 -17.92 32.93 -4.91
C GLU A 84 -16.79 31.89 -5.05
N ASP A 85 -17.09 30.65 -5.43
CA ASP A 85 -16.07 29.61 -5.63
C ASP A 85 -15.10 30.00 -6.76
N PHE A 86 -15.60 30.65 -7.81
CA PHE A 86 -14.80 31.16 -8.91
C PHE A 86 -13.85 32.28 -8.45
N GLU A 87 -14.36 33.29 -7.74
CA GLU A 87 -13.56 34.41 -7.23
C GLU A 87 -12.45 33.92 -6.29
N ILE A 88 -12.79 33.04 -5.34
CA ILE A 88 -11.82 32.47 -4.40
C ILE A 88 -10.75 31.67 -5.14
N SER A 89 -11.17 30.79 -6.08
CA SER A 89 -10.24 29.95 -6.84
C SER A 89 -9.35 30.78 -7.76
N ASN A 90 -9.88 31.81 -8.41
CA ASN A 90 -9.12 32.70 -9.29
C ASN A 90 -8.15 33.58 -8.50
N ALA A 91 -8.55 34.09 -7.32
CA ALA A 91 -7.66 34.81 -6.42
C ALA A 91 -6.51 33.93 -5.95
N PHE A 92 -6.80 32.70 -5.50
CA PHE A 92 -5.77 31.72 -5.14
C PHE A 92 -4.78 31.48 -6.28
N LEU A 93 -5.28 31.14 -7.46
CA LEU A 93 -4.44 30.79 -8.61
C LEU A 93 -3.59 31.97 -9.09
N THR A 94 -4.10 33.19 -8.95
CA THR A 94 -3.35 34.40 -9.27
C THR A 94 -2.18 34.59 -8.31
N GLU A 95 -2.40 34.42 -7.00
CA GLU A 95 -1.32 34.50 -6.01
C GLU A 95 -0.33 33.32 -6.12
N ALA A 96 -0.81 32.11 -6.44
CA ALA A 96 0.04 30.95 -6.69
C ALA A 96 0.93 31.16 -7.91
N GLU A 97 0.39 31.72 -9.01
CA GLU A 97 1.18 32.08 -10.20
C GLU A 97 2.21 33.17 -9.89
N LYS A 98 1.93 34.13 -9.00
CA LYS A 98 2.94 35.13 -8.58
C LYS A 98 4.08 34.49 -7.79
N LYS A 99 3.78 33.53 -6.91
CA LYS A 99 4.78 32.83 -6.09
C LYS A 99 5.65 31.87 -6.90
N ASP A 100 5.07 31.22 -7.89
CA ASP A 100 5.75 30.27 -8.76
C ASP A 100 5.41 30.57 -10.23
N PRO A 101 6.02 31.63 -10.80
CA PRO A 101 5.65 32.14 -12.12
C PRO A 101 6.05 31.24 -13.27
N THR A 102 6.88 30.23 -13.04
CA THR A 102 7.43 29.33 -14.06
C THR A 102 6.69 28.00 -14.18
N ASN A 103 5.71 27.74 -13.30
CA ASN A 103 4.96 26.50 -13.28
C ASN A 103 3.68 26.59 -14.13
N ALA A 104 3.56 25.67 -15.08
CA ALA A 104 2.45 25.55 -16.01
C ALA A 104 1.13 25.12 -15.34
N LEU A 105 1.18 24.52 -14.15
CA LEU A 105 -0.01 24.07 -13.44
C LEU A 105 -0.99 25.23 -13.20
N TRP A 106 -0.50 26.40 -12.78
CA TRP A 106 -1.39 27.49 -12.34
C TRP A 106 -2.27 28.01 -13.47
N PRO A 107 -1.73 28.40 -14.65
CA PRO A 107 -2.58 28.86 -15.74
C PRO A 107 -3.44 27.73 -16.33
N GLN A 108 -3.01 26.46 -16.23
CA GLN A 108 -3.84 25.31 -16.63
C GLN A 108 -5.05 25.09 -15.70
N LEU A 109 -4.88 25.24 -14.38
CA LEU A 109 -6.00 25.22 -13.44
C LEU A 109 -6.89 26.45 -13.62
N ARG A 110 -6.33 27.62 -13.96
CA ARG A 110 -7.14 28.82 -14.30
C ARG A 110 -8.01 28.57 -15.53
N ALA A 111 -7.44 27.98 -16.58
CA ALA A 111 -8.21 27.57 -17.74
C ALA A 111 -9.36 26.62 -17.36
N SER A 112 -9.12 25.74 -16.38
CA SER A 112 -10.14 24.81 -15.88
C SER A 112 -11.33 25.52 -15.23
N ILE A 113 -11.09 26.54 -14.39
CA ILE A 113 -12.17 27.30 -13.76
C ILE A 113 -12.89 28.24 -14.74
N TYR A 114 -12.19 28.79 -15.73
CA TYR A 114 -12.82 29.61 -16.79
C TYR A 114 -13.73 28.77 -17.69
N VAL A 115 -13.31 27.56 -18.07
CA VAL A 115 -14.20 26.59 -18.76
C VAL A 115 -15.43 26.29 -17.92
N ARG A 116 -15.29 26.24 -16.58
CA ARG A 116 -16.44 26.00 -15.70
C ARG A 116 -17.43 27.16 -15.59
N MET A 117 -16.98 28.36 -15.88
CA MET A 117 -17.83 29.55 -16.03
C MET A 117 -18.32 29.74 -17.48
N MET A 118 -18.07 28.76 -18.36
CA MET A 118 -18.34 28.85 -19.80
C MET A 118 -17.63 30.03 -20.50
N ASN A 119 -16.57 30.57 -19.89
CA ASN A 119 -15.74 31.61 -20.46
C ASN A 119 -14.55 30.99 -21.22
N TYR A 120 -14.83 30.49 -22.42
CA TYR A 120 -13.83 29.77 -23.23
C TYR A 120 -12.70 30.67 -23.76
N GLN A 121 -12.94 31.98 -23.92
CA GLN A 121 -11.92 32.93 -24.37
C GLN A 121 -10.85 33.12 -23.29
N GLU A 122 -11.24 33.40 -22.05
CA GLU A 122 -10.29 33.51 -20.93
C GLU A 122 -9.60 32.16 -20.65
N ALA A 123 -10.31 31.05 -20.83
CA ALA A 123 -9.70 29.73 -20.74
C ALA A 123 -8.60 29.52 -21.80
N ALA A 124 -8.84 29.92 -23.04
CA ALA A 124 -7.86 29.87 -24.12
C ALA A 124 -6.65 30.76 -23.82
N VAL A 125 -6.85 31.99 -23.33
CA VAL A 125 -5.77 32.90 -22.92
C VAL A 125 -4.91 32.28 -21.82
N ALA A 126 -5.54 31.72 -20.78
CA ALA A 126 -4.84 31.03 -19.70
C ALA A 126 -4.08 29.78 -20.21
N TRP A 127 -4.66 29.03 -21.15
CA TRP A 127 -4.03 27.87 -21.77
C TRP A 127 -2.78 28.24 -22.61
N LEU A 128 -2.88 29.31 -23.40
CA LEU A 128 -1.76 29.87 -24.16
C LEU A 128 -0.64 30.37 -23.23
N ARG A 129 -1.02 30.96 -22.08
CA ARG A 129 -0.06 31.39 -21.06
C ARG A 129 0.68 30.21 -20.44
N ALA A 130 0.00 29.10 -20.16
CA ALA A 130 0.62 27.88 -19.62
C ALA A 130 1.72 27.33 -20.54
N ALA A 131 1.53 27.38 -21.86
CA ALA A 131 2.50 26.86 -22.82
C ALA A 131 3.82 27.66 -22.85
N ARG A 132 3.84 28.87 -22.29
CA ARG A 132 5.05 29.70 -22.17
C ARG A 132 5.83 29.46 -20.89
N LYS A 133 5.34 28.59 -20.01
CA LYS A 133 5.98 28.25 -18.74
C LYS A 133 7.07 27.21 -18.94
N ASP A 134 7.96 27.09 -17.96
CA ASP A 134 9.19 26.29 -18.08
C ASP A 134 9.03 24.86 -17.58
N HIS A 135 8.20 24.66 -16.56
CA HIS A 135 8.03 23.36 -15.93
C HIS A 135 6.58 23.11 -15.50
N TRP A 136 6.29 21.87 -15.10
CA TRP A 136 5.02 21.50 -14.50
C TRP A 136 5.28 20.73 -13.21
N SER A 137 4.61 21.09 -12.13
CA SER A 137 4.67 20.37 -10.86
C SER A 137 3.39 20.57 -10.07
N ASP A 138 2.83 19.46 -9.58
CA ASP A 138 1.68 19.46 -8.67
C ASP A 138 2.06 19.18 -7.21
N GLY A 139 3.36 19.11 -6.92
CA GLY A 139 3.90 18.82 -5.59
C GLY A 139 3.71 17.38 -5.11
N SER A 140 3.18 16.46 -5.94
CA SER A 140 2.93 15.07 -5.56
C SER A 140 4.18 14.37 -5.03
N ARG A 141 5.33 14.56 -5.68
CA ARG A 141 6.63 14.04 -5.22
C ARG A 141 6.99 14.50 -3.81
N THR A 142 6.96 15.81 -3.57
CA THR A 142 7.33 16.38 -2.27
C THR A 142 6.40 15.87 -1.17
N ARG A 143 5.11 15.69 -1.47
CA ARG A 143 4.14 15.11 -0.54
C ARG A 143 4.44 13.65 -0.22
N MET A 144 4.71 12.83 -1.24
CA MET A 144 5.05 11.42 -1.03
C MET A 144 6.31 11.26 -0.18
N ILE A 145 7.36 12.05 -0.44
CA ILE A 145 8.59 12.04 0.37
C ILE A 145 8.29 12.49 1.80
N LYS A 146 7.54 13.59 1.97
CA LYS A 146 7.16 14.09 3.30
C LYS A 146 6.38 13.06 4.11
N LEU A 147 5.41 12.37 3.50
CA LEU A 147 4.66 11.31 4.18
C LEU A 147 5.59 10.15 4.55
N TRP A 148 6.48 9.74 3.64
CA TRP A 148 7.44 8.67 3.93
C TRP A 148 8.34 9.04 5.12
N ASP A 149 8.89 10.27 5.13
CA ASP A 149 9.73 10.75 6.22
C ASP A 149 8.94 10.91 7.54
N GLN A 150 7.67 11.31 7.49
CA GLN A 150 6.78 11.38 8.67
C GLN A 150 6.51 10.01 9.28
N VAL A 151 6.18 9.01 8.45
CA VAL A 151 5.96 7.64 8.93
C VAL A 151 7.27 7.02 9.42
N ALA A 152 8.39 7.32 8.75
CA ALA A 152 9.72 6.89 9.17
C ALA A 152 10.12 7.51 10.53
N ALA A 153 9.80 8.78 10.76
CA ALA A 153 10.06 9.45 12.03
C ALA A 153 9.26 8.83 13.17
N HIS A 154 8.02 8.43 12.93
CA HIS A 154 7.18 7.79 13.93
C HIS A 154 7.64 6.36 14.28
N THR A 155 8.02 5.59 13.27
CA THR A 155 8.51 4.21 13.43
C THR A 155 10.00 4.12 13.82
N GLY A 156 10.70 5.25 13.83
CA GLY A 156 12.13 5.35 14.16
C GLY A 156 13.08 4.89 13.05
N THR A 157 12.58 4.43 11.90
CA THR A 157 13.38 4.12 10.72
C THR A 157 12.58 4.21 9.43
N ARG A 158 13.27 4.53 8.35
CA ARG A 158 12.73 4.47 7.00
C ARG A 158 12.67 3.01 6.55
N LEU A 159 11.50 2.58 6.08
CA LEU A 159 11.22 1.22 5.60
C LEU A 159 10.57 1.27 4.21
N SER A 160 10.78 0.23 3.39
CA SER A 160 10.32 0.22 2.00
C SER A 160 8.79 0.22 1.86
N TYR A 161 8.05 -0.46 2.75
CA TYR A 161 6.58 -0.47 2.70
C TYR A 161 5.97 0.93 2.87
N GLN A 162 6.63 1.81 3.63
CA GLN A 162 6.17 3.18 3.88
C GLN A 162 6.24 4.02 2.58
N GLY A 163 7.24 3.76 1.74
CA GLY A 163 7.32 4.36 0.41
C GLY A 163 6.19 3.86 -0.50
N LEU A 164 5.84 2.57 -0.42
CA LEU A 164 4.70 2.01 -1.18
C LEU A 164 3.35 2.58 -0.72
N LEU A 165 3.19 2.80 0.60
CA LEU A 165 2.07 3.52 1.18
C LEU A 165 2.02 4.96 0.63
N ALA A 166 3.15 5.68 0.67
CA ALA A 166 3.21 7.05 0.18
C ALA A 166 2.82 7.15 -1.31
N MET A 167 3.16 6.16 -2.13
CA MET A 167 2.74 6.11 -3.53
C MET A 167 1.21 6.06 -3.73
N GLN A 168 0.40 5.72 -2.71
CA GLN A 168 -1.06 5.80 -2.79
C GLN A 168 -1.56 7.26 -2.86
N LEU A 169 -0.81 8.21 -2.31
CA LEU A 169 -1.12 9.66 -2.43
C LEU A 169 -0.92 10.20 -3.85
N LYS A 170 -0.48 9.36 -4.79
CA LYS A 170 -0.30 9.75 -6.18
C LYS A 170 -1.64 9.94 -6.88
N THR A 171 -2.09 11.18 -6.92
CA THR A 171 -3.27 11.60 -7.66
C THR A 171 -2.97 11.79 -9.15
N ALA A 172 -3.91 11.42 -10.02
CA ALA A 172 -3.91 11.85 -11.43
C ALA A 172 -4.99 12.90 -11.71
N ALA A 173 -5.57 13.51 -10.67
CA ALA A 173 -6.71 14.40 -10.82
C ALA A 173 -6.34 15.67 -11.59
N SER A 174 -5.23 16.33 -11.25
CA SER A 174 -4.69 17.49 -11.99
C SER A 174 -4.56 17.17 -13.47
N ALA A 175 -3.91 16.05 -13.79
CA ALA A 175 -3.74 15.61 -15.16
C ALA A 175 -5.11 15.39 -15.83
N GLN A 176 -5.97 14.52 -15.29
CA GLN A 176 -7.28 14.23 -15.87
C GLN A 176 -8.14 15.49 -16.11
N LEU A 177 -8.09 16.45 -15.19
CA LEU A 177 -8.75 17.74 -15.32
C LEU A 177 -8.21 18.54 -16.51
N ILE A 178 -6.88 18.70 -16.59
CA ILE A 178 -6.19 19.40 -17.69
C ILE A 178 -6.57 18.81 -19.04
N LEU A 179 -6.63 17.49 -19.15
CA LEU A 179 -6.98 16.81 -20.39
C LEU A 179 -8.45 17.05 -20.78
N ARG A 180 -9.36 17.04 -19.81
CA ARG A 180 -10.78 17.33 -20.06
C ARG A 180 -10.96 18.77 -20.53
N VAL A 181 -10.27 19.70 -19.90
CA VAL A 181 -10.33 21.14 -20.18
C VAL A 181 -9.82 21.44 -21.60
N GLN A 182 -8.74 20.81 -22.02
CA GLN A 182 -8.24 20.98 -23.39
C GLN A 182 -9.27 20.57 -24.45
N ARG A 183 -9.99 19.46 -24.24
CA ARG A 183 -11.05 19.03 -25.16
C ARG A 183 -12.16 20.07 -25.27
N LEU A 184 -12.59 20.62 -24.13
CA LEU A 184 -13.65 21.63 -24.08
C LEU A 184 -13.21 22.95 -24.72
N ILE A 185 -12.00 23.43 -24.43
CA ILE A 185 -11.46 24.63 -25.10
C ILE A 185 -11.45 24.43 -26.61
N ARG A 186 -11.02 23.26 -27.11
CA ARG A 186 -11.00 22.98 -28.55
C ARG A 186 -12.40 22.89 -29.17
N SER A 187 -13.36 22.27 -28.49
CA SER A 187 -14.73 22.10 -29.02
C SER A 187 -15.52 23.40 -29.10
N TYR A 188 -15.23 24.36 -28.22
CA TYR A 188 -16.00 25.61 -28.11
C TYR A 188 -15.23 26.87 -28.53
N SER A 189 -13.97 26.73 -28.97
CA SER A 189 -13.23 27.84 -29.59
C SER A 189 -13.54 27.92 -31.09
N PRO A 190 -13.79 29.11 -31.66
CA PRO A 190 -14.10 29.26 -33.07
C PRO A 190 -12.92 28.84 -33.97
N PRO A 191 -13.15 28.10 -35.07
CA PRO A 191 -12.12 27.66 -36.00
C PRO A 191 -11.56 28.86 -36.77
N THR A 192 -10.42 29.38 -36.32
CA THR A 192 -9.72 30.55 -36.88
C THR A 192 -8.20 30.32 -36.81
N ALA A 193 -7.37 31.28 -37.23
CA ALA A 193 -5.90 31.23 -37.08
C ALA A 193 -5.44 30.94 -35.63
N ASP A 194 -6.30 31.20 -34.64
CA ASP A 194 -6.09 30.81 -33.24
C ASP A 194 -6.07 29.29 -33.02
N GLU A 195 -6.59 28.48 -33.95
CA GLU A 195 -6.57 27.01 -33.86
C GLU A 195 -5.15 26.46 -33.86
N ILE A 196 -4.28 26.92 -34.76
CA ILE A 196 -2.88 26.48 -34.81
C ILE A 196 -2.13 26.90 -33.56
N ARG A 197 -2.42 28.10 -33.06
CA ARG A 197 -1.86 28.60 -31.80
C ARG A 197 -2.29 27.74 -30.60
N LEU A 198 -3.56 27.35 -30.52
CA LEU A 198 -4.10 26.50 -29.47
C LEU A 198 -3.61 25.06 -29.56
N ARG A 199 -3.47 24.51 -30.77
CA ARG A 199 -2.89 23.18 -31.00
C ARG A 199 -1.41 23.15 -30.62
N TYR A 200 -0.65 24.17 -31.01
CA TYR A 200 0.73 24.36 -30.58
C TYR A 200 0.83 24.44 -29.06
N ALA A 201 0.04 25.30 -28.41
CA ALA A 201 0.03 25.42 -26.96
C ALA A 201 -0.37 24.12 -26.26
N SER A 202 -1.30 23.35 -26.83
CA SER A 202 -1.67 22.03 -26.32
C SER A 202 -0.51 21.04 -26.40
N LEU A 203 0.22 20.99 -27.53
CA LEU A 203 1.43 20.17 -27.67
C LEU A 203 2.45 20.50 -26.58
N ILE A 204 2.73 21.79 -26.34
CA ILE A 204 3.69 22.21 -25.32
C ILE A 204 3.19 21.90 -23.90
N ASN A 205 1.93 22.20 -23.59
CA ASN A 205 1.33 21.93 -22.28
C ASN A 205 1.36 20.43 -21.94
N PHE A 206 1.10 19.57 -22.91
CA PHE A 206 1.18 18.12 -22.72
C PHE A 206 2.64 17.63 -22.60
N GLY A 207 3.60 18.25 -23.30
CA GLY A 207 5.02 18.01 -23.09
C GLY A 207 5.46 18.34 -21.66
N LEU A 208 5.07 19.52 -21.17
CA LEU A 208 5.31 19.95 -19.79
C LEU A 208 4.67 18.99 -18.78
N LEU A 209 3.42 18.59 -18.99
CA LEU A 209 2.72 17.61 -18.14
C LEU A 209 3.42 16.23 -18.15
N ARG A 210 3.84 15.73 -19.32
CA ARG A 210 4.57 14.46 -19.47
C ARG A 210 5.85 14.49 -18.64
N ASP A 211 6.63 15.54 -18.78
CA ASP A 211 7.96 15.63 -18.16
C ASP A 211 7.89 15.99 -16.68
N GLY A 212 6.93 16.83 -16.29
CA GLY A 212 6.72 17.30 -14.93
C GLY A 212 5.96 16.35 -14.02
N SER A 213 5.03 15.54 -14.55
CA SER A 213 4.24 14.61 -13.74
C SER A 213 5.04 13.45 -13.15
N ARG A 214 6.20 13.13 -13.76
CA ARG A 214 7.11 12.06 -13.32
C ARG A 214 6.39 10.73 -13.07
N SER A 215 5.30 10.49 -13.81
CA SER A 215 4.44 9.32 -13.68
C SER A 215 4.30 8.60 -15.00
N LEU A 216 4.37 7.27 -14.98
CA LEU A 216 4.12 6.45 -16.17
C LEU A 216 2.70 6.62 -16.69
N ARG A 217 1.69 6.51 -15.81
CA ARG A 217 0.27 6.63 -16.18
C ARG A 217 -0.05 7.99 -16.80
N ILE A 218 0.36 9.08 -16.14
CA ILE A 218 0.10 10.43 -16.63
C ILE A 218 0.95 10.72 -17.87
N GLY A 219 2.22 10.31 -17.86
CA GLY A 219 3.14 10.48 -18.97
C GLY A 219 2.64 9.84 -20.25
N ARG A 220 2.12 8.60 -20.21
CA ARG A 220 1.55 7.92 -21.39
C ARG A 220 0.36 8.67 -21.96
N LEU A 221 -0.54 9.10 -21.09
CA LEU A 221 -1.75 9.81 -21.47
C LEU A 221 -1.41 11.20 -22.06
N ALA A 222 -0.49 11.93 -21.42
CA ALA A 222 0.03 13.18 -21.95
C ALA A 222 0.75 12.97 -23.30
N ASN A 223 1.52 11.89 -23.44
CA ASN A 223 2.22 11.55 -24.67
C ASN A 223 1.25 11.31 -25.83
N GLN A 224 0.19 10.53 -25.62
CA GLN A 224 -0.86 10.31 -26.61
C GLN A 224 -1.51 11.63 -27.03
N LEU A 225 -1.72 12.55 -26.09
CA LEU A 225 -2.35 13.83 -26.34
C LEU A 225 -1.42 14.86 -27.00
N CYS A 226 -0.11 14.81 -26.75
CA CYS A 226 0.88 15.52 -27.56
C CYS A 226 0.71 15.15 -29.04
N LEU A 227 0.65 13.85 -29.33
CA LEU A 227 0.55 13.34 -30.69
C LEU A 227 -0.81 13.67 -31.32
N ALA A 228 -1.89 13.61 -30.54
CA ALA A 228 -3.23 14.01 -30.99
C ALA A 228 -3.34 15.52 -31.25
N ALA A 229 -2.60 16.38 -30.53
CA ALA A 229 -2.57 17.81 -30.80
C ALA A 229 -1.96 18.11 -32.19
N ALA A 230 -0.91 17.37 -32.57
CA ALA A 230 -0.28 17.46 -33.88
C ALA A 230 -1.09 16.79 -35.00
N ALA A 231 -1.84 15.73 -34.71
CA ALA A 231 -2.60 14.96 -35.70
C ALA A 231 -4.01 14.60 -35.20
N PRO A 232 -4.93 15.57 -35.08
CA PRO A 232 -6.22 15.38 -34.42
C PRO A 232 -7.22 14.48 -35.17
N GLN A 233 -6.99 14.26 -36.47
CA GLN A 233 -7.84 13.43 -37.33
C GLN A 233 -7.52 11.94 -37.21
N PHE A 234 -6.41 11.60 -36.56
CA PHE A 234 -5.98 10.23 -36.36
C PHE A 234 -6.27 9.83 -34.91
N PRO A 235 -7.15 8.85 -34.66
CA PRO A 235 -7.36 8.35 -33.32
C PRO A 235 -6.05 7.76 -32.79
N ALA A 236 -5.82 7.90 -31.48
CA ALA A 236 -4.64 7.33 -30.83
C ALA A 236 -4.57 5.79 -30.92
N SER A 237 -5.69 5.14 -31.28
CA SER A 237 -5.84 3.70 -31.49
C SER A 237 -5.51 3.29 -32.93
N GLY A 238 -4.21 3.19 -33.24
CA GLY A 238 -3.59 2.09 -34.01
C GLY A 238 -3.96 1.77 -35.47
N GLU A 239 -5.06 2.23 -36.06
CA GLU A 239 -5.50 1.69 -37.36
C GLU A 239 -4.95 2.43 -38.60
N SER A 240 -4.24 3.55 -38.41
CA SER A 240 -3.66 4.31 -39.53
C SER A 240 -2.18 4.02 -39.72
N GLY A 241 -1.77 3.78 -40.97
CA GLY A 241 -0.38 3.46 -41.30
C GLY A 241 0.61 4.52 -40.80
N THR A 242 1.71 4.08 -40.17
CA THR A 242 2.73 4.92 -39.52
C THR A 242 3.23 6.07 -40.40
N LYS A 243 3.34 5.85 -41.72
CA LYS A 243 3.76 6.87 -42.69
C LYS A 243 2.76 8.04 -42.85
N ALA A 244 1.46 7.77 -42.78
CA ALA A 244 0.43 8.80 -42.91
C ALA A 244 0.41 9.72 -41.68
N ILE A 245 0.56 9.13 -40.49
CA ILE A 245 0.64 9.84 -39.22
C ILE A 245 1.89 10.74 -39.18
N GLU A 246 3.06 10.23 -39.57
CA GLU A 246 4.30 11.02 -39.61
C GLU A 246 4.21 12.17 -40.62
N ARG A 247 3.56 11.96 -41.78
CA ARG A 247 3.33 13.04 -42.74
C ARG A 247 2.50 14.18 -42.16
N VAL A 248 1.41 13.86 -41.44
CA VAL A 248 0.53 14.87 -40.83
C VAL A 248 1.24 15.64 -39.71
N ARG A 249 2.08 14.94 -38.92
CA ARG A 249 2.93 15.59 -37.91
C ARG A 249 3.94 16.54 -38.55
N GLY A 250 4.57 16.14 -39.66
CA GLY A 250 5.47 17.00 -40.43
C GLY A 250 4.75 18.24 -40.99
N GLN A 251 3.54 18.07 -41.53
CA GLN A 251 2.71 19.17 -42.01
C GLN A 251 2.34 20.14 -40.90
N PHE A 252 2.00 19.65 -39.70
CA PHE A 252 1.73 20.49 -38.55
C PHE A 252 2.92 21.36 -38.17
N VAL A 253 4.16 20.83 -38.20
CA VAL A 253 5.37 21.63 -37.94
C VAL A 253 5.55 22.75 -38.97
N VAL A 254 5.33 22.46 -40.25
CA VAL A 254 5.38 23.47 -41.32
C VAL A 254 4.30 24.54 -41.14
N GLU A 255 3.10 24.14 -40.74
CA GLU A 255 1.99 25.05 -40.49
C GLU A 255 2.25 25.97 -39.27
N VAL A 256 2.79 25.40 -38.19
CA VAL A 256 3.25 26.17 -37.02
C VAL A 256 4.33 27.16 -37.43
N ARG A 257 5.32 26.73 -38.23
CA ARG A 257 6.40 27.59 -38.72
C ARG A 257 5.86 28.78 -39.52
N ARG A 258 4.94 28.51 -40.45
CA ARG A 258 4.29 29.54 -41.27
C ARG A 258 3.48 30.55 -40.44
N THR A 259 2.85 30.09 -39.35
CA THR A 259 1.87 30.90 -38.60
C THR A 259 2.50 31.62 -37.40
N LEU A 260 3.47 30.99 -36.73
CA LEU A 260 4.05 31.43 -35.45
C LEU A 260 5.55 31.69 -35.51
N GLY A 261 6.20 31.43 -36.65
CA GLY A 261 7.64 31.63 -36.87
C GLY A 261 8.49 30.38 -36.69
N ASP A 262 9.75 30.47 -37.13
CA ASP A 262 10.70 29.35 -37.17
C ASP A 262 10.97 28.72 -35.81
N GLU A 263 11.17 29.53 -34.78
CA GLU A 263 11.43 29.04 -33.41
C GLU A 263 10.29 28.18 -32.87
N ALA A 264 9.05 28.57 -33.13
CA ALA A 264 7.86 27.81 -32.71
C ALA A 264 7.76 26.49 -33.48
N GLY A 265 8.05 26.50 -34.78
CA GLY A 265 8.12 25.30 -35.61
C GLY A 265 9.17 24.32 -35.11
N ASP A 266 10.38 24.79 -34.82
CA ASP A 266 11.48 23.96 -34.31
C ASP A 266 11.15 23.38 -32.94
N ARG A 267 10.55 24.17 -32.06
CA ARG A 267 10.09 23.69 -30.75
C ARG A 267 9.00 22.62 -30.89
N ALA A 268 8.05 22.81 -31.80
CA ALA A 268 7.00 21.82 -32.06
C ALA A 268 7.60 20.51 -32.58
N GLY A 269 8.54 20.58 -33.54
CA GLY A 269 9.25 19.41 -34.06
C GLY A 269 10.01 18.66 -32.97
N ARG A 270 10.73 19.38 -32.09
CA ARG A 270 11.41 18.77 -30.94
C ARG A 270 10.46 18.08 -29.98
N GLU A 271 9.32 18.70 -29.65
CA GLU A 271 8.37 18.08 -28.71
C GLU A 271 7.66 16.85 -29.28
N ILE A 272 7.37 16.83 -30.58
CA ILE A 272 6.85 15.63 -31.27
C ILE A 272 7.90 14.52 -31.24
N ALA A 273 9.15 14.82 -31.60
CA ALA A 273 10.24 13.84 -31.57
C ALA A 273 10.47 13.28 -30.16
N ARG A 274 10.44 14.14 -29.14
CA ARG A 274 10.50 13.73 -27.73
C ARG A 274 9.33 12.84 -27.33
N ALA A 275 8.12 13.12 -27.81
CA ALA A 275 6.94 12.31 -27.50
C ALA A 275 7.05 10.90 -28.09
N VAL A 276 7.50 10.78 -29.34
CA VAL A 276 7.76 9.48 -29.98
C VAL A 276 8.86 8.73 -29.25
N ALA A 277 9.99 9.40 -28.95
CA ALA A 277 11.11 8.79 -28.23
C ALA A 277 10.73 8.35 -26.81
N TRP A 278 9.93 9.14 -26.09
CA TRP A 278 9.51 8.82 -24.73
C TRP A 278 8.76 7.50 -24.66
N SER A 279 7.83 7.24 -25.58
CA SER A 279 7.11 5.95 -25.64
C SER A 279 8.02 4.78 -26.01
N ALA A 280 9.03 5.00 -26.85
CA ALA A 280 9.95 3.97 -27.31
C ALA A 280 10.99 3.57 -26.26
N LEU A 281 11.23 4.40 -25.24
CA LEU A 281 12.24 4.17 -24.20
C LEU A 281 11.70 3.44 -22.97
N LEU A 282 10.39 3.23 -22.86
CA LEU A 282 9.78 2.55 -21.73
C LEU A 282 9.78 1.04 -21.94
N GLU A 283 10.07 0.30 -20.86
CA GLU A 283 9.86 -1.15 -20.82
C GLU A 283 8.42 -1.53 -21.20
N GLU A 284 8.23 -2.76 -21.66
CA GLU A 284 6.89 -3.31 -21.91
C GLU A 284 6.03 -3.29 -20.65
N GLU A 285 4.72 -3.11 -20.81
CA GLU A 285 3.79 -2.98 -19.68
C GLU A 285 3.81 -4.21 -18.77
N THR A 286 3.95 -5.40 -19.35
CA THR A 286 4.07 -6.67 -18.63
C THR A 286 5.29 -6.70 -17.71
N THR A 287 6.44 -6.23 -18.19
CA THR A 287 7.68 -6.12 -17.42
C THR A 287 7.56 -5.10 -16.30
N ILE A 288 6.97 -3.93 -16.57
CA ILE A 288 6.74 -2.88 -15.57
C ILE A 288 5.84 -3.42 -14.45
N GLN A 289 4.72 -4.04 -14.79
CA GLN A 289 3.78 -4.61 -13.81
C GLN A 289 4.45 -5.73 -13.00
N SER A 290 5.22 -6.60 -13.64
CA SER A 290 5.98 -7.65 -12.95
C SER A 290 6.98 -7.05 -11.96
N LYS A 291 7.78 -6.05 -12.36
CA LYS A 291 8.75 -5.37 -11.49
C LYS A 291 8.08 -4.65 -10.32
N ILE A 292 6.93 -4.01 -10.55
CA ILE A 292 6.11 -3.41 -9.50
C ILE A 292 5.63 -4.46 -8.51
N GLN A 293 5.08 -5.57 -9.01
CA GLN A 293 4.57 -6.66 -8.17
C GLN A 293 5.68 -7.33 -7.36
N THR A 294 6.79 -7.71 -7.99
CA THR A 294 7.93 -8.34 -7.31
C THR A 294 8.47 -7.44 -6.21
N THR A 295 8.75 -6.18 -6.50
CA THR A 295 9.27 -5.24 -5.49
C THR A 295 8.24 -5.00 -4.37
N THR A 296 6.94 -4.96 -4.70
CA THR A 296 5.87 -4.83 -3.70
C THR A 296 5.86 -6.04 -2.76
N VAL A 297 5.88 -7.26 -3.30
CA VAL A 297 5.92 -8.49 -2.50
C VAL A 297 7.21 -8.55 -1.67
N THR A 298 8.35 -8.19 -2.25
CA THR A 298 9.64 -8.14 -1.55
C THR A 298 9.63 -7.13 -0.40
N ALA A 299 9.12 -5.92 -0.62
CA ALA A 299 8.99 -4.88 0.41
C ALA A 299 8.06 -5.31 1.55
N LEU A 300 6.86 -5.82 1.21
CA LEU A 300 5.88 -6.22 2.21
C LEU A 300 6.33 -7.47 2.98
N GLY A 301 6.92 -8.44 2.28
CA GLY A 301 7.44 -9.66 2.87
C GLY A 301 8.64 -9.40 3.80
N SER A 302 9.62 -8.64 3.35
CA SER A 302 10.80 -8.30 4.18
C SER A 302 10.42 -7.51 5.43
N ASN A 303 9.45 -6.60 5.33
CA ASN A 303 9.03 -5.80 6.49
C ASN A 303 8.13 -6.57 7.47
N SER A 304 7.32 -7.53 7.00
CA SER A 304 6.35 -8.22 7.85
C SER A 304 6.87 -9.53 8.44
N LEU A 305 7.70 -10.27 7.70
CA LEU A 305 8.10 -11.63 8.07
C LEU A 305 8.76 -11.73 9.46
N PRO A 306 9.68 -10.83 9.86
CA PRO A 306 10.26 -10.86 11.20
C PRO A 306 9.23 -10.74 12.31
N SER A 307 8.36 -9.72 12.25
CA SER A 307 7.29 -9.49 13.22
C SER A 307 6.31 -10.65 13.30
N VAL A 308 5.92 -11.18 12.15
CA VAL A 308 4.93 -12.25 12.02
C VAL A 308 5.45 -13.54 12.68
N LEU A 309 6.70 -13.91 12.39
CA LEU A 309 7.35 -15.05 13.03
C LEU A 309 7.50 -14.83 14.54
N PHE A 310 7.94 -13.63 14.94
CA PHE A 310 8.16 -13.28 16.33
C PHE A 310 6.90 -13.39 17.18
N VAL A 311 5.81 -12.75 16.75
CA VAL A 311 4.53 -12.76 17.45
C VAL A 311 3.91 -14.16 17.50
N ALA A 312 3.88 -14.88 16.37
CA ALA A 312 3.38 -16.25 16.35
C ALA A 312 4.21 -17.17 17.27
N SER A 313 5.52 -16.97 17.32
CA SER A 313 6.40 -17.70 18.24
C SER A 313 6.15 -17.39 19.70
N ILE A 314 5.94 -16.13 20.07
CA ILE A 314 5.58 -15.77 21.46
C ILE A 314 4.28 -16.45 21.86
N LEU A 315 3.25 -16.45 20.99
CA LEU A 315 1.98 -17.12 21.28
C LEU A 315 2.17 -18.62 21.52
N PHE A 316 2.94 -19.29 20.66
CA PHE A 316 3.19 -20.72 20.80
C PHE A 316 4.07 -21.06 22.00
N LEU A 317 5.10 -20.26 22.30
CA LEU A 317 5.89 -20.44 23.51
C LEU A 317 5.05 -20.25 24.76
N THR A 318 4.19 -19.24 24.79
CA THR A 318 3.27 -19.00 25.91
C THR A 318 2.34 -20.20 26.09
N GLY A 319 1.73 -20.71 25.01
CA GLY A 319 0.92 -21.92 25.05
C GLY A 319 1.69 -23.17 25.51
N GLY A 320 2.96 -23.29 25.10
CA GLY A 320 3.84 -24.38 25.52
C GLY A 320 4.25 -24.31 27.00
N LEU A 321 4.52 -23.11 27.51
CA LEU A 321 4.79 -22.87 28.93
C LEU A 321 3.55 -23.16 29.79
N ILE A 322 2.36 -22.72 29.35
CA ILE A 322 1.08 -23.06 29.99
C ILE A 322 0.88 -24.58 30.00
N GLY A 323 1.13 -25.26 28.88
CA GLY A 323 1.06 -26.73 28.81
C GLY A 323 2.03 -27.42 29.78
N SER A 324 3.25 -26.89 29.90
CA SER A 324 4.26 -27.41 30.83
C SER A 324 3.85 -27.20 32.30
N ALA A 325 3.32 -26.03 32.62
CA ALA A 325 2.77 -25.72 33.95
C ALA A 325 1.57 -26.64 34.28
N LEU A 326 0.68 -26.87 33.31
CA LEU A 326 -0.45 -27.80 33.45
C LEU A 326 0.03 -29.21 33.78
N THR A 327 1.05 -29.70 33.07
CA THR A 327 1.67 -31.01 33.35
C THR A 327 2.32 -31.06 34.72
N ALA A 328 3.01 -30.01 35.15
CA ALA A 328 3.70 -29.96 36.44
C ALA A 328 2.72 -29.90 37.62
N LEU A 329 1.69 -29.06 37.53
CA LEU A 329 0.76 -28.79 38.62
C LEU A 329 -0.37 -29.82 38.71
N LEU A 330 -0.91 -30.25 37.56
CA LEU A 330 -2.12 -31.07 37.46
C LEU A 330 -1.89 -32.42 36.74
N GLY A 331 -0.65 -32.74 36.37
CA GLY A 331 -0.34 -33.96 35.63
C GLY A 331 -0.51 -35.26 36.43
N ASN A 332 -0.50 -35.19 37.76
CA ASN A 332 -0.68 -36.35 38.63
C ASN A 332 -2.11 -36.48 39.18
N THR A 333 -3.00 -35.51 38.95
CA THR A 333 -4.39 -35.60 39.38
C THR A 333 -5.19 -36.47 38.40
N PRO A 334 -5.63 -37.69 38.79
CA PRO A 334 -6.31 -38.61 37.89
C PRO A 334 -7.69 -38.08 37.45
N HIS A 335 -8.38 -37.39 38.36
CA HIS A 335 -9.68 -36.77 38.13
C HIS A 335 -9.68 -35.35 38.71
N PRO A 336 -9.37 -34.31 37.91
CA PRO A 336 -9.66 -32.93 38.28
C PRO A 336 -11.16 -32.75 38.64
N ASP A 337 -11.45 -31.86 39.59
CA ASP A 337 -12.82 -31.55 39.97
C ASP A 337 -13.62 -31.05 38.75
N ARG A 338 -14.71 -31.75 38.43
CA ARG A 338 -15.58 -31.45 37.30
C ARG A 338 -16.19 -30.06 37.40
N ARG A 339 -16.42 -29.56 38.62
CA ARG A 339 -16.94 -28.21 38.87
C ARG A 339 -15.94 -27.14 38.43
N VAL A 340 -14.65 -27.38 38.68
CA VAL A 340 -13.56 -26.48 38.27
C VAL A 340 -13.41 -26.48 36.75
N ILE A 341 -13.45 -27.65 36.11
CA ILE A 341 -13.38 -27.74 34.64
C ILE A 341 -14.55 -27.00 33.98
N VAL A 342 -15.78 -27.21 34.47
CA VAL A 342 -16.98 -26.53 33.94
C VAL A 342 -16.92 -25.03 34.21
N GLY A 343 -16.49 -24.61 35.40
CA GLY A 343 -16.35 -23.19 35.75
C GLY A 343 -15.31 -22.47 34.89
N VAL A 344 -14.11 -23.05 34.74
CA VAL A 344 -13.03 -22.49 33.91
C VAL A 344 -13.41 -22.51 32.43
N GLY A 345 -13.97 -23.62 31.94
CA GLY A 345 -14.44 -23.74 30.57
C GLY A 345 -15.55 -22.75 30.23
N GLY A 346 -16.50 -22.56 31.15
CA GLY A 346 -17.56 -21.56 31.05
C GLY A 346 -17.04 -20.13 31.05
N LEU A 347 -16.07 -19.81 31.92
CA LEU A 347 -15.42 -18.49 31.95
C LEU A 347 -14.66 -18.19 30.66
N ILE A 348 -13.93 -19.16 30.12
CA ILE A 348 -13.23 -19.02 28.83
C ILE A 348 -14.24 -18.84 27.69
N ALA A 349 -15.33 -19.60 27.69
CA ALA A 349 -16.38 -19.48 26.68
C ALA A 349 -17.06 -18.10 26.73
N ILE A 350 -17.42 -17.61 27.92
CA ILE A 350 -18.01 -16.28 28.12
C ILE A 350 -17.02 -15.18 27.73
N GLY A 351 -15.76 -15.29 28.16
CA GLY A 351 -14.71 -14.34 27.78
C GLY A 351 -14.49 -14.27 26.27
N ALA A 352 -14.48 -15.42 25.59
CA ALA A 352 -14.38 -15.47 24.13
C ALA A 352 -15.59 -14.82 23.44
N LEU A 353 -16.80 -15.05 23.96
CA LEU A 353 -18.02 -14.44 23.43
C LEU A 353 -18.01 -12.92 23.58
N LEU A 354 -17.52 -12.40 24.72
CA LEU A 354 -17.44 -10.96 24.99
C LEU A 354 -16.36 -10.23 24.17
N VAL A 355 -15.30 -10.93 23.75
CA VAL A 355 -14.15 -10.31 23.05
C VAL A 355 -14.23 -10.44 21.53
N SER A 356 -14.88 -11.49 21.00
CA SER A 356 -14.74 -11.85 19.58
C SER A 356 -16.04 -12.01 18.79
N ASP A 357 -17.22 -11.85 19.41
CA ASP A 357 -18.55 -12.15 18.82
C ASP A 357 -18.67 -13.54 18.15
N ALA A 358 -17.69 -14.43 18.37
CA ALA A 358 -17.56 -15.69 17.67
C ALA A 358 -18.29 -16.80 18.43
N ILE A 359 -19.59 -16.96 18.14
CA ILE A 359 -20.43 -18.07 18.63
C ILE A 359 -19.74 -19.43 18.44
N LEU A 360 -18.95 -19.58 17.37
CA LEU A 360 -18.22 -20.80 17.08
C LEU A 360 -17.12 -21.11 18.12
N VAL A 361 -16.42 -20.09 18.65
CA VAL A 361 -15.40 -20.26 19.71
C VAL A 361 -16.07 -20.59 21.04
N PHE A 362 -17.25 -20.03 21.31
CA PHE A 362 -18.08 -20.37 22.47
C PHE A 362 -18.54 -21.84 22.45
N VAL A 363 -19.15 -22.28 21.34
CA VAL A 363 -19.59 -23.68 21.16
C VAL A 363 -18.41 -24.64 21.24
N TRP A 364 -17.27 -24.25 20.66
CA TRP A 364 -16.05 -25.05 20.69
C TRP A 364 -15.46 -25.15 22.11
N ALA A 365 -15.43 -24.06 22.88
CA ALA A 365 -15.00 -24.08 24.27
C ALA A 365 -15.88 -25.01 25.15
N LEU A 366 -17.20 -25.00 24.92
CA LEU A 366 -18.12 -25.94 25.59
C LEU A 366 -17.86 -27.40 25.19
N ALA A 367 -17.62 -27.67 23.90
CA ALA A 367 -17.27 -29.01 23.43
C ALA A 367 -15.96 -29.52 24.06
N LEU A 368 -14.93 -28.67 24.12
CA LEU A 368 -13.65 -29.00 24.77
C LEU A 368 -13.81 -29.27 26.27
N THR A 369 -14.68 -28.50 26.93
CA THR A 369 -15.07 -28.73 28.33
C THR A 369 -15.70 -30.10 28.52
N ALA A 370 -16.60 -30.51 27.61
CA ALA A 370 -17.20 -31.85 27.63
C ALA A 370 -16.15 -32.96 27.41
N PHE A 371 -15.16 -32.77 26.53
CA PHE A 371 -14.07 -33.73 26.33
C PHE A 371 -13.17 -33.89 27.56
N LEU A 372 -12.93 -32.81 28.30
CA LEU A 372 -12.15 -32.85 29.54
C LEU A 372 -12.88 -33.54 30.71
N LEU A 373 -14.20 -33.66 30.63
CA LEU A 373 -15.02 -34.37 31.61
C LEU A 373 -15.04 -35.90 31.42
N VAL A 374 -14.54 -36.41 30.27
CA VAL A 374 -14.52 -37.85 29.97
C VAL A 374 -13.56 -38.56 30.94
N PRO A 375 -14.04 -39.50 31.77
CA PRO A 375 -13.19 -40.21 32.72
C PRO A 375 -12.20 -41.11 31.96
N VAL A 376 -10.92 -40.99 32.30
CA VAL A 376 -9.84 -41.88 31.81
C VAL A 376 -9.23 -42.58 33.01
N HIS A 377 -9.31 -43.90 33.05
CA HIS A 377 -8.72 -44.71 34.10
C HIS A 377 -7.20 -44.74 33.92
N ALA A 378 -6.47 -44.15 34.86
CA ALA A 378 -5.01 -44.22 34.88
C ALA A 378 -4.57 -45.53 35.57
N ALA A 379 -3.82 -46.36 34.87
CA ALA A 379 -3.25 -47.61 35.38
C ALA A 379 -1.76 -47.41 35.72
N LYS A 380 -1.23 -48.13 36.72
CA LYS A 380 0.16 -48.02 37.21
C LYS A 380 1.24 -48.52 36.24
N VAL A 381 0.90 -48.86 35.00
CA VAL A 381 1.82 -49.55 34.06
C VAL A 381 2.87 -48.58 33.52
N ALA A 382 4.09 -49.09 33.29
CA ALA A 382 5.21 -48.33 32.74
C ALA A 382 4.84 -47.69 31.39
N PRO A 383 5.14 -46.39 31.19
CA PRO A 383 4.64 -45.65 30.04
C PRO A 383 5.32 -46.06 28.74
N THR A 384 4.52 -46.34 27.71
CA THR A 384 5.01 -46.49 26.34
C THR A 384 5.31 -45.11 25.71
N PRO A 385 6.42 -44.97 24.96
CA PRO A 385 6.71 -43.74 24.23
C PRO A 385 5.64 -43.45 23.17
N LEU A 386 5.56 -42.18 22.72
CA LEU A 386 4.68 -41.81 21.61
C LEU A 386 5.07 -42.59 20.36
N ASN A 387 4.12 -43.31 19.77
CA ASN A 387 4.30 -43.90 18.46
C ASN A 387 4.51 -42.80 17.40
N SER A 388 5.12 -43.15 16.27
CA SER A 388 5.41 -42.21 15.18
C SER A 388 4.14 -41.52 14.65
N PHE A 389 3.01 -42.25 14.65
CA PHE A 389 1.71 -41.72 14.22
C PHE A 389 1.22 -40.55 15.09
N ASN A 390 1.27 -40.68 16.42
CA ASN A 390 0.86 -39.60 17.32
C ASN A 390 1.79 -38.38 17.20
N SER A 391 3.08 -38.60 16.96
CA SER A 391 4.05 -37.52 16.73
C SER A 391 3.77 -36.79 15.41
N LEU A 392 3.39 -37.52 14.36
CA LEU A 392 2.94 -36.94 13.08
C LEU A 392 1.67 -36.11 13.27
N THR A 393 0.67 -36.63 13.98
CA THR A 393 -0.58 -35.90 14.26
C THR A 393 -0.32 -34.60 15.03
N LEU A 394 0.53 -34.64 16.06
CA LEU A 394 0.96 -33.43 16.78
C LEU A 394 1.68 -32.45 15.85
N GLY A 395 2.54 -32.95 14.96
CA GLY A 395 3.24 -32.14 13.96
C GLY A 395 2.29 -31.44 12.98
N ILE A 396 1.29 -32.15 12.46
CA ILE A 396 0.30 -31.60 11.52
C ILE A 396 -0.57 -30.55 12.20
N ILE A 397 -1.11 -30.86 13.39
CA ILE A 397 -1.92 -29.90 14.16
C ILE A 397 -1.09 -28.66 14.50
N GLY A 398 0.14 -28.86 14.99
CA GLY A 398 1.04 -27.78 15.34
C GLY A 398 1.43 -26.90 14.15
N ALA A 399 1.81 -27.51 13.02
CA ALA A 399 2.19 -26.78 11.81
C ALA A 399 1.01 -25.98 11.23
N THR A 400 -0.20 -26.57 11.24
CA THR A 400 -1.40 -25.93 10.72
C THR A 400 -1.82 -24.76 11.62
N ALA A 401 -1.85 -24.96 12.94
CA ALA A 401 -2.15 -23.89 13.90
C ALA A 401 -1.09 -22.78 13.82
N TYR A 402 0.20 -23.12 13.71
CA TYR A 402 1.27 -22.13 13.59
C TYR A 402 1.15 -21.34 12.28
N GLY A 403 0.88 -22.01 11.15
CA GLY A 403 0.63 -21.34 9.87
C GLY A 403 -0.55 -20.37 9.92
N LEU A 404 -1.65 -20.75 10.58
CA LEU A 404 -2.80 -19.87 10.80
C LEU A 404 -2.46 -18.69 11.72
N ALA A 405 -1.64 -18.89 12.75
CA ALA A 405 -1.14 -17.82 13.60
C ALA A 405 -0.23 -16.84 12.83
N LEU A 406 0.57 -17.32 11.87
CA LEU A 406 1.34 -16.45 10.97
C LEU A 406 0.43 -15.61 10.07
N LEU A 407 -0.64 -16.19 9.52
CA LEU A 407 -1.62 -15.45 8.71
C LEU A 407 -2.33 -14.38 9.54
N TRP A 408 -2.73 -14.71 10.77
CA TRP A 408 -3.27 -13.75 11.73
C TRP A 408 -2.27 -12.62 12.00
N ALA A 409 -1.05 -12.95 12.39
CA ALA A 409 -0.03 -11.97 12.71
C ALA A 409 0.31 -11.08 11.49
N PHE A 410 0.25 -11.62 10.26
CA PHE A 410 0.40 -10.83 9.04
C PHE A 410 -0.77 -9.87 8.86
N SER A 411 -2.02 -10.33 9.03
CA SER A 411 -3.22 -9.52 8.82
C SER A 411 -3.33 -8.28 9.71
N ILE A 412 -2.65 -8.27 10.86
CA ILE A 412 -2.59 -7.12 11.77
C ILE A 412 -1.41 -6.17 11.50
N THR A 413 -0.53 -6.47 10.54
CA THR A 413 0.60 -5.58 10.20
C THR A 413 0.16 -4.37 9.35
N PRO A 414 0.84 -3.22 9.47
CA PRO A 414 0.64 -2.09 8.56
C PRO A 414 0.87 -2.44 7.08
N SER A 415 1.79 -3.37 6.79
CA SER A 415 2.04 -3.83 5.42
C SER A 415 0.85 -4.57 4.81
N ALA A 416 0.07 -5.29 5.63
CA ALA A 416 -1.14 -5.95 5.16
C ALA A 416 -2.20 -4.94 4.68
N HIS A 417 -2.28 -3.75 5.30
CA HIS A 417 -3.15 -2.67 4.83
C HIS A 417 -2.75 -2.20 3.41
N VAL A 418 -1.46 -1.94 3.17
CA VAL A 418 -0.93 -1.59 1.85
C VAL A 418 -1.20 -2.71 0.81
N ALA A 419 -1.09 -3.97 1.24
CA ALA A 419 -1.37 -5.12 0.39
C ALA A 419 -2.85 -5.25 0.00
N SER A 420 -3.76 -4.94 0.94
CA SER A 420 -5.21 -5.04 0.75
C SER A 420 -5.74 -4.09 -0.33
N GLU A 421 -5.15 -2.91 -0.47
CA GLU A 421 -5.55 -1.96 -1.52
C GLU A 421 -5.09 -2.37 -2.92
N ARG A 422 -4.02 -3.16 -3.02
CA ARG A 422 -3.44 -3.56 -4.30
C ARG A 422 -3.96 -4.89 -4.83
N SER A 423 -4.60 -5.72 -3.99
CA SER A 423 -5.14 -7.00 -4.44
C SER A 423 -6.42 -7.42 -3.71
N VAL A 424 -7.42 -7.84 -4.49
CA VAL A 424 -8.72 -8.32 -4.00
C VAL A 424 -8.58 -9.61 -3.17
N TYR A 425 -7.58 -10.45 -3.48
CA TYR A 425 -7.33 -11.67 -2.72
C TYR A 425 -6.77 -11.37 -1.32
N VAL A 426 -5.81 -10.46 -1.21
CA VAL A 426 -5.25 -10.09 0.09
C VAL A 426 -6.23 -9.24 0.90
N SER A 427 -7.08 -8.44 0.24
CA SER A 427 -8.13 -7.70 0.95
C SER A 427 -9.09 -8.62 1.71
N GLY A 428 -9.47 -9.76 1.11
CA GLY A 428 -10.28 -10.78 1.81
C GLY A 428 -9.57 -11.40 3.02
N LEU A 429 -8.26 -11.64 2.92
CA LEU A 429 -7.44 -12.18 4.02
C LEU A 429 -7.28 -11.18 5.17
N VAL A 430 -7.11 -9.89 4.84
CA VAL A 430 -6.81 -8.81 5.81
C VAL A 430 -8.06 -8.22 6.44
N ALA A 431 -9.22 -8.28 5.75
CA ALA A 431 -10.45 -7.68 6.22
C ALA A 431 -11.02 -8.31 7.50
N ARG A 432 -10.63 -9.54 7.85
CA ARG A 432 -11.16 -10.28 9.01
C ARG A 432 -10.04 -11.02 9.75
N PRO A 433 -9.13 -10.31 10.45
CA PRO A 433 -8.05 -10.94 11.20
C PRO A 433 -8.59 -11.95 12.23
N GLU A 434 -9.78 -11.71 12.78
CA GLU A 434 -10.40 -12.55 13.82
C GLU A 434 -10.64 -13.99 13.34
N ILE A 435 -10.87 -14.20 12.04
CA ILE A 435 -11.08 -15.53 11.47
C ILE A 435 -9.79 -16.37 11.61
N TRP A 436 -8.63 -15.80 11.32
CA TRP A 436 -7.35 -16.51 11.37
C TRP A 436 -6.95 -16.88 12.80
N SER A 437 -7.12 -15.96 13.75
CA SER A 437 -6.90 -16.26 15.17
C SER A 437 -7.86 -17.32 15.67
N SER A 438 -9.14 -17.25 15.29
CA SER A 438 -10.16 -18.22 15.69
C SER A 438 -9.85 -19.61 15.12
N LEU A 439 -9.50 -19.70 13.83
CA LEU A 439 -9.11 -20.96 13.19
C LEU A 439 -7.83 -21.53 13.81
N SER A 440 -6.82 -20.69 14.06
CA SER A 440 -5.59 -21.11 14.76
C SER A 440 -5.91 -21.72 16.13
N PHE A 441 -6.78 -21.06 16.90
CA PHE A 441 -7.21 -21.54 18.21
C PHE A 441 -8.00 -22.85 18.13
N VAL A 442 -8.94 -22.97 17.18
CA VAL A 442 -9.72 -24.19 16.94
C VAL A 442 -8.81 -25.36 16.58
N VAL A 443 -7.86 -25.16 15.67
CA VAL A 443 -6.91 -26.20 15.28
C VAL A 443 -5.99 -26.56 16.45
N ALA A 444 -5.42 -25.58 17.15
CA ALA A 444 -4.57 -25.84 18.32
C ALA A 444 -5.32 -26.60 19.43
N SER A 445 -6.62 -26.36 19.59
CA SER A 445 -7.44 -27.04 20.59
C SER A 445 -7.90 -28.44 20.18
N MET A 446 -7.72 -28.86 18.93
CA MET A 446 -7.85 -30.27 18.54
C MET A 446 -6.86 -31.19 19.28
N LEU A 447 -5.80 -30.62 19.91
CA LEU A 447 -4.93 -31.36 20.81
C LEU A 447 -5.69 -31.99 22.00
N ILE A 448 -6.78 -31.37 22.48
CA ILE A 448 -7.58 -31.87 23.60
C ILE A 448 -8.34 -33.16 23.23
N PRO A 449 -9.20 -33.20 22.19
CA PRO A 449 -9.88 -34.43 21.80
C PRO A 449 -8.91 -35.51 21.32
N CYS A 450 -7.80 -35.16 20.67
CA CYS A 450 -6.75 -36.13 20.34
C CYS A 450 -6.04 -36.69 21.58
N SER A 451 -5.94 -35.91 22.66
CA SER A 451 -5.33 -36.37 23.91
C SER A 451 -6.16 -37.40 24.67
N VAL A 452 -7.48 -37.47 24.45
CA VAL A 452 -8.37 -38.45 25.10
C VAL A 452 -7.99 -39.91 24.76
N PRO A 453 -7.93 -40.33 23.48
CA PRO A 453 -7.49 -41.67 23.13
C PRO A 453 -6.03 -41.91 23.53
N TRP A 454 -5.16 -40.91 23.43
CA TRP A 454 -3.76 -41.05 23.85
C TRP A 454 -3.61 -41.27 25.36
N ALA A 455 -4.42 -40.59 26.17
CA ALA A 455 -4.46 -40.77 27.62
C ALA A 455 -4.95 -42.18 27.99
N ARG A 456 -5.95 -42.72 27.27
CA ARG A 456 -6.41 -44.10 27.44
C ARG A 456 -5.32 -45.12 27.10
N ILE A 457 -4.73 -45.00 25.90
CA ILE A 457 -3.68 -45.92 25.42
C ILE A 457 -2.47 -45.91 26.37
N LYS A 458 -2.06 -44.74 26.85
CA LYS A 458 -0.91 -44.59 27.76
C LYS A 458 -1.26 -44.79 29.23
N SER A 459 -2.55 -44.97 29.55
CA SER A 459 -3.04 -45.05 30.92
C SER A 459 -2.58 -43.88 31.82
N ARG A 460 -2.48 -42.67 31.25
CA ARG A 460 -2.07 -41.44 31.95
C ARG A 460 -3.27 -40.53 32.22
N PRO A 461 -3.22 -39.67 33.26
CA PRO A 461 -4.23 -38.63 33.46
C PRO A 461 -4.36 -37.74 32.22
N LEU A 462 -5.59 -37.41 31.83
CA LEU A 462 -5.89 -36.65 30.61
C LEU A 462 -5.16 -35.30 30.59
N LEU A 463 -5.22 -34.54 31.71
CA LEU A 463 -4.56 -33.24 31.83
C LEU A 463 -3.05 -33.32 31.62
N ARG A 464 -2.42 -34.43 32.02
CA ARG A 464 -1.00 -34.67 31.78
C ARG A 464 -0.70 -34.77 30.29
N VAL A 465 -1.50 -35.55 29.56
CA VAL A 465 -1.30 -35.78 28.12
C VAL A 465 -1.63 -34.54 27.30
N VAL A 466 -2.67 -33.79 27.69
CA VAL A 466 -2.98 -32.47 27.11
C VAL A 466 -1.81 -31.50 27.32
N GLY A 467 -1.34 -31.35 28.56
CA GLY A 467 -0.22 -30.46 28.88
C GLY A 467 1.08 -30.86 28.16
N GLU A 468 1.39 -32.16 28.09
CA GLU A 468 2.57 -32.67 27.35
C GLU A 468 2.45 -32.38 25.84
N SER A 469 1.24 -32.45 25.28
CA SER A 469 0.98 -32.16 23.86
C SER A 469 1.13 -30.67 23.54
N TYR A 470 0.53 -29.80 24.34
CA TYR A 470 0.68 -28.35 24.21
C TYR A 470 2.11 -27.89 24.45
N SER A 471 2.78 -28.44 25.47
CA SER A 471 4.20 -28.18 25.75
C SER A 471 5.07 -28.52 24.55
N ARG A 472 4.93 -29.73 24.00
CA ARG A 472 5.71 -30.16 22.83
C ARG A 472 5.44 -29.29 21.60
N VAL A 473 4.18 -29.07 21.23
CA VAL A 473 3.83 -28.26 20.05
C VAL A 473 4.27 -26.80 20.25
N GLY A 474 3.88 -26.19 21.37
CA GLY A 474 4.17 -24.80 21.67
C GLY A 474 5.66 -24.50 21.77
N LEU A 475 6.42 -25.32 22.50
CA LEU A 475 7.87 -25.13 22.62
C LEU A 475 8.59 -25.43 21.29
N THR A 476 8.19 -26.45 20.54
CA THR A 476 8.87 -26.80 19.28
C THR A 476 8.68 -25.72 18.23
N PHE A 477 7.43 -25.38 17.89
CA PHE A 477 7.14 -24.36 16.88
C PHE A 477 7.51 -22.95 17.36
N GLY A 478 7.34 -22.67 18.65
CA GLY A 478 7.79 -21.43 19.28
C GLY A 478 9.29 -21.21 19.13
N MET A 479 10.10 -22.21 19.51
CA MET A 479 11.56 -22.15 19.39
C MET A 479 12.04 -22.11 17.94
N ILE A 480 11.44 -22.92 17.05
CA ILE A 480 11.76 -22.89 15.61
C ILE A 480 11.50 -21.49 15.06
N GLY A 481 10.34 -20.90 15.33
CA GLY A 481 10.02 -19.59 14.82
C GLY A 481 10.87 -18.47 15.43
N ILE A 482 11.29 -18.56 16.70
CA ILE A 482 12.27 -17.63 17.27
C ILE A 482 13.62 -17.76 16.54
N LEU A 483 14.09 -18.98 16.32
CA LEU A 483 15.34 -19.22 15.61
C LEU A 483 15.28 -18.66 14.18
N LEU A 484 14.17 -18.90 13.48
CA LEU A 484 13.92 -18.33 12.15
C LEU A 484 13.85 -16.81 12.20
N THR A 485 13.20 -16.22 13.21
CA THR A 485 13.17 -14.77 13.41
C THR A 485 14.59 -14.23 13.53
N ALA A 486 15.46 -14.87 14.33
CA ALA A 486 16.82 -14.41 14.53
C ALA A 486 17.71 -14.52 13.27
N ILE A 487 17.47 -15.53 12.43
CA ILE A 487 18.21 -15.73 11.18
C ILE A 487 17.68 -14.82 10.06
N LEU A 488 16.35 -14.68 9.95
CA LEU A 488 15.70 -13.99 8.85
C LEU A 488 15.67 -12.47 9.05
N THR A 489 15.66 -11.96 10.28
CA THR A 489 15.62 -10.50 10.51
C THR A 489 16.79 -9.76 9.83
N PRO A 490 18.07 -10.18 9.96
CA PRO A 490 19.17 -9.54 9.25
C PRO A 490 19.03 -9.60 7.72
N LEU A 491 18.53 -10.73 7.19
CA LEU A 491 18.27 -10.88 5.76
C LEU A 491 17.17 -9.92 5.30
N CYS A 492 16.09 -9.81 6.07
CA CYS A 492 15.00 -8.88 5.82
C CYS A 492 15.47 -7.42 5.84
N VAL A 493 16.33 -7.04 6.79
CA VAL A 493 16.96 -5.70 6.80
C VAL A 493 17.76 -5.46 5.53
N TYR A 494 18.61 -6.41 5.12
CA TYR A 494 19.40 -6.30 3.90
C TYR A 494 18.53 -6.16 2.64
N VAL A 495 17.46 -6.95 2.56
CA VAL A 495 16.50 -6.89 1.44
C VAL A 495 15.76 -5.56 1.42
N ASP A 496 15.30 -5.07 2.58
CA ASP A 496 14.63 -3.78 2.69
C ASP A 496 15.56 -2.64 2.24
N ASP A 497 16.82 -2.65 2.65
CA ASP A 497 17.84 -1.68 2.23
C ASP A 497 18.07 -1.62 0.73
N ARG A 498 17.98 -2.75 0.04
CA ARG A 498 18.06 -2.80 -1.42
C ARG A 498 16.78 -2.33 -2.09
N THR A 499 15.65 -2.48 -1.43
CA THR A 499 14.32 -2.18 -1.96
C THR A 499 13.96 -0.70 -1.80
N GLN A 500 14.39 -0.06 -0.71
CA GLN A 500 14.21 1.37 -0.44
C GLN A 500 14.63 2.28 -1.62
N PRO A 501 15.87 2.21 -2.15
CA PRO A 501 16.29 3.09 -3.24
C PRO A 501 15.52 2.85 -4.54
N VAL A 502 15.02 1.62 -4.75
CA VAL A 502 14.17 1.29 -5.91
C VAL A 502 12.83 2.03 -5.80
N ILE A 503 12.16 1.94 -4.65
CA ILE A 503 10.89 2.65 -4.42
C ILE A 503 11.08 4.16 -4.41
N GLU A 504 12.18 4.64 -3.82
CA GLU A 504 12.54 6.06 -3.90
C GLU A 504 12.69 6.50 -5.36
N SER A 505 13.39 5.73 -6.20
CA SER A 505 13.51 6.05 -7.62
C SER A 505 12.14 6.16 -8.31
N TRP A 506 11.15 5.36 -7.89
CA TRP A 506 9.77 5.43 -8.41
C TRP A 506 9.06 6.71 -7.97
N ILE A 507 9.17 7.07 -6.69
CA ILE A 507 8.62 8.31 -6.15
C ILE A 507 9.25 9.54 -6.81
N LEU A 508 10.55 9.49 -7.08
CA LEU A 508 11.30 10.58 -7.70
C LEU A 508 10.97 10.73 -9.19
N ASN A 509 10.96 9.63 -9.95
CA ASN A 509 10.77 9.63 -11.41
C ASN A 509 10.48 8.22 -11.97
N GLU A 510 9.21 7.78 -11.97
CA GLU A 510 8.85 6.45 -12.51
C GLU A 510 9.33 6.25 -13.96
N PRO A 511 9.10 7.19 -14.92
CA PRO A 511 9.57 6.99 -16.28
C PRO A 511 11.08 6.79 -16.41
N ARG A 512 11.89 7.24 -15.43
CA ARG A 512 13.33 6.98 -15.41
C ARG A 512 13.66 5.60 -14.83
N ALA A 513 12.89 5.14 -13.84
CA ALA A 513 13.10 3.85 -13.18
C ALA A 513 12.68 2.63 -14.02
N PHE A 514 11.84 2.85 -15.03
CA PHE A 514 11.33 1.83 -15.96
C PHE A 514 11.78 2.07 -17.41
N ARG A 515 12.94 2.73 -17.61
CA ARG A 515 13.55 2.83 -18.93
C ARG A 515 14.19 1.50 -19.29
N MET A 516 14.10 1.12 -20.56
CA MET A 516 14.93 0.04 -21.08
C MET A 516 16.40 0.37 -20.80
N GLU A 517 17.12 -0.58 -20.19
CA GLU A 517 18.57 -0.47 -20.08
C GLU A 517 19.14 -0.50 -21.51
N GLN A 518 19.71 0.63 -21.95
CA GLN A 518 20.44 0.62 -23.21
C GLN A 518 21.69 -0.25 -23.00
N PRO A 519 21.94 -1.26 -23.86
CA PRO A 519 23.19 -1.99 -23.81
C PRO A 519 24.33 -0.97 -23.92
N ARG A 520 25.24 -1.00 -22.95
CA ARG A 520 26.38 -0.08 -22.87
C ARG A 520 27.40 -0.37 -23.95
#